data_AF-A0A493T9S8-F1
#
_entry.id   AF-A0A493T9S8-F1
#
_cell.length_a   1.000
_cell.length_b   1.000
_cell.length_c   1.000
_cell.angle_alpha   90.00
_cell.angle_beta   90.00
_cell.angle_gamma   90.00
#
_symmetry.space_group_name_H-M   'P 1'
#
loop_
_entity.id
_entity.type
_entity.pdbx_description
1 polymer ?
#
loop_
_entity_poly.entity_id
_entity_poly.type
_entity_poly.pdbx_seq_one_letter_code
_entity_poly.pdbx_strand_id
1 'polypeptide(L)'
;MGARGGRRGPMGRGQGRAEREAGGAGRAAPQKAGGRRRVRIAAAAAMSLSNKLTLDKVDVKGKRVVMRVDFNVPMKDHKITNNQRIKAAVPTIKHCLDHGAKSVVLMSHLGRPDGVPMPDKFSLAPVAVELKALMGREVTFLKDCVGPDVEKACANPATGSIILLENLRFHVEEEGKGKDASGNKIKADSAKVDAFRASLSKLGDVYVNDAFGTAHRAHSSMVGVNLPQKAAGFLMKKELDYFAKALESPERPFLAILGGAKVQDKIQLINNMLDKVNEMIIGGGMAFTFLKVLNNMQIGNSLFDEEGSKIVKDLMAKAEKNGVKITLPVDFITADKFDEHAQTGEATVASGIPAGWMGLDCGPESVKKFVEVVGRAKQIVWNGPVGVFEWDKFSKGTKALMDKVVEVTGKGCITIIGGGDTATCCAKWNTEDKVSHVSTGGGASLELLEGNCSFLLFDQIGQFWVLCLALIVKKAQQQGACLLCFTKWSCR
;
A
#
# COMPACT_ATOMS: atom_id res chain seq x y z
N MET A 1 43.27 69.88 -18.42
CA MET A 1 42.06 70.68 -18.09
C MET A 1 41.64 70.33 -16.66
N GLY A 2 42.21 70.99 -15.64
CA GLY A 2 41.52 72.01 -14.81
C GLY A 2 40.67 71.36 -13.71
N ALA A 3 41.22 70.97 -12.55
CA ALA A 3 41.44 71.75 -11.30
C ALA A 3 40.21 71.96 -10.38
N ARG A 4 40.27 71.32 -9.19
CA ARG A 4 39.91 71.74 -7.82
C ARG A 4 38.59 72.50 -7.50
N GLY A 5 37.90 71.99 -6.46
CA GLY A 5 37.73 72.72 -5.20
C GLY A 5 36.34 73.29 -4.80
N GLY A 6 35.77 72.75 -3.71
CA GLY A 6 35.49 73.50 -2.47
C GLY A 6 34.25 74.41 -2.30
N ARG A 7 33.46 74.07 -1.25
CA ARG A 7 32.84 74.92 -0.19
C ARG A 7 31.47 75.63 -0.39
N ARG A 8 30.55 75.24 0.53
CA ARG A 8 29.74 76.00 1.53
C ARG A 8 28.69 77.07 1.11
N GLY A 9 27.43 76.76 1.49
CA GLY A 9 26.42 77.63 2.16
C GLY A 9 25.78 78.77 1.35
N PRO A 10 24.68 79.44 1.81
CA PRO A 10 24.09 79.45 3.17
C PRO A 10 22.53 79.34 3.24
N MET A 11 22.03 79.50 4.48
CA MET A 11 20.64 79.60 4.94
C MET A 11 19.82 80.77 4.35
N GLY A 12 18.48 80.65 4.40
CA GLY A 12 17.70 81.65 5.15
C GLY A 12 16.35 82.12 4.59
N ARG A 13 15.32 81.96 5.45
CA ARG A 13 14.09 82.79 5.63
C ARG A 13 13.03 82.69 4.51
N GLY A 14 11.73 82.69 4.79
CA GLY A 14 10.96 82.88 6.01
C GLY A 14 9.49 83.17 5.65
N GLN A 15 8.68 83.30 6.70
CA GLN A 15 7.31 83.84 6.75
C GLN A 15 6.14 82.91 6.44
N GLY A 16 5.36 82.66 7.50
CA GLY A 16 3.97 82.25 7.42
C GLY A 16 3.01 83.44 7.63
N ARG A 17 1.75 83.22 7.26
CA ARG A 17 0.48 83.83 7.70
C ARG A 17 -0.60 82.86 7.18
N ALA A 18 -1.31 82.11 8.02
CA ALA A 18 -2.47 82.48 8.81
C ALA A 18 -3.63 83.02 7.97
N GLU A 19 -4.69 82.22 7.78
CA GLU A 19 -6.09 82.61 8.01
C GLU A 19 -7.07 81.42 7.87
N ARG A 20 -8.05 81.41 8.79
CA ARG A 20 -9.29 80.63 8.87
C ARG A 20 -10.30 81.25 7.86
N GLU A 21 -11.49 80.75 7.48
CA GLU A 21 -12.38 79.63 7.81
C GLU A 21 -13.46 79.57 6.70
N ALA A 22 -14.32 78.54 6.75
CA ALA A 22 -15.70 78.46 6.23
C ALA A 22 -15.96 78.14 4.72
N GLY A 23 -16.80 77.12 4.50
CA GLY A 23 -17.51 76.88 3.24
C GLY A 23 -17.77 75.39 2.95
N GLY A 24 -18.88 74.85 3.45
CA GLY A 24 -19.29 73.46 3.19
C GLY A 24 -20.01 73.26 1.85
N ALA A 25 -19.98 72.01 1.37
CA ALA A 25 -20.99 71.26 0.61
C ALA A 25 -20.35 70.43 -0.52
N GLY A 26 -20.66 69.12 -0.57
CA GLY A 26 -20.51 68.33 -1.81
C GLY A 26 -19.84 66.96 -1.67
N ARG A 27 -20.67 65.93 -1.45
CA ARG A 27 -20.63 64.57 -2.03
C ARG A 27 -19.29 64.01 -2.56
N ALA A 28 -18.84 62.90 -1.99
CA ALA A 28 -18.69 61.58 -2.63
C ALA A 28 -17.65 60.72 -1.88
N ALA A 29 -18.04 59.51 -1.49
CA ALA A 29 -17.19 58.53 -0.82
C ALA A 29 -16.15 57.93 -1.78
N PRO A 30 -14.88 57.73 -1.38
CA PRO A 30 -13.95 56.93 -2.15
C PRO A 30 -14.04 55.46 -1.74
N GLN A 31 -14.24 54.60 -2.73
CA GLN A 31 -14.21 53.14 -2.64
C GLN A 31 -12.87 52.66 -2.04
N LYS A 32 -12.94 51.90 -0.94
CA LYS A 32 -11.79 51.15 -0.41
C LYS A 32 -11.52 49.94 -1.31
N ALA A 33 -10.40 49.98 -2.02
CA ALA A 33 -9.84 48.83 -2.74
C ALA A 33 -9.48 47.71 -1.73
N GLY A 34 -10.22 46.60 -1.80
CA GLY A 34 -9.96 45.40 -1.01
C GLY A 34 -8.72 44.67 -1.51
N GLY A 35 -7.62 44.78 -0.76
CA GLY A 35 -6.43 43.96 -0.95
C GLY A 35 -6.72 42.50 -0.63
N ARG A 36 -6.91 41.66 -1.66
CA ARG A 36 -6.91 40.20 -1.54
C ARG A 36 -5.52 39.74 -1.10
N ARG A 37 -5.32 39.54 0.21
CA ARG A 37 -4.23 38.68 0.70
C ARG A 37 -4.40 37.30 0.08
N ARG A 38 -3.52 36.95 -0.87
CA ARG A 38 -3.35 35.57 -1.33
C ARG A 38 -2.97 34.72 -0.12
N VAL A 39 -3.95 34.04 0.46
CA VAL A 39 -3.72 32.90 1.33
C VAL A 39 -2.97 31.89 0.46
N ARG A 40 -1.68 31.72 0.73
CA ARG A 40 -0.94 30.55 0.25
C ARG A 40 -1.65 29.35 0.87
N ILE A 41 -2.48 28.68 0.07
CA ILE A 41 -2.96 27.34 0.38
C ILE A 41 -1.68 26.51 0.46
N ALA A 42 -1.28 26.15 1.69
CA ALA A 42 -0.24 25.17 1.90
C ALA A 42 -0.62 23.95 1.08
N ALA A 43 0.27 23.54 0.17
CA ALA A 43 0.15 22.26 -0.52
C ALA A 43 -0.20 21.22 0.53
N ALA A 44 -1.24 20.42 0.27
CA ALA A 44 -1.61 19.28 1.10
C ALA A 44 -0.32 18.56 1.49
N ALA A 45 -0.02 18.50 2.79
CA ALA A 45 1.15 17.81 3.28
C ALA A 45 1.10 16.40 2.69
N ALA A 46 2.01 16.09 1.77
CA ALA A 46 2.15 14.75 1.23
C ALA A 46 2.33 13.82 2.44
N MET A 47 1.37 12.91 2.65
CA MET A 47 1.39 12.01 3.79
C MET A 47 2.61 11.11 3.67
N SER A 48 3.59 11.31 4.55
CA SER A 48 4.85 10.57 4.49
C SER A 48 4.71 9.18 5.09
N LEU A 49 5.29 8.19 4.44
CA LEU A 49 5.50 6.83 4.96
C LEU A 49 6.58 6.82 6.04
N SER A 50 7.55 7.73 5.93
CA SER A 50 8.76 7.81 6.75
C SER A 50 8.55 8.36 8.18
N ASN A 51 7.39 8.94 8.49
CA ASN A 51 7.16 9.69 9.74
C ASN A 51 6.30 8.97 10.80
N LYS A 52 6.05 7.67 10.65
CA LYS A 52 5.21 6.90 11.58
C LYS A 52 5.95 6.52 12.85
N LEU A 53 5.21 6.48 13.97
CA LEU A 53 5.72 5.93 15.22
C LEU A 53 5.96 4.43 15.05
N THR A 54 7.14 3.97 15.46
CA THR A 54 7.57 2.58 15.35
C THR A 54 7.84 2.00 16.74
N LEU A 55 7.71 0.68 16.88
CA LEU A 55 7.80 -0.01 18.17
C LEU A 55 9.12 0.26 18.92
N ASP A 56 10.23 0.43 18.21
CA ASP A 56 11.55 0.77 18.78
C ASP A 56 11.58 2.10 19.55
N LYS A 57 10.56 2.95 19.36
CA LYS A 57 10.42 4.27 20.00
C LYS A 57 9.31 4.30 21.06
N VAL A 58 8.78 3.14 21.47
CA VAL A 58 7.69 3.05 22.44
C VAL A 58 8.15 2.33 23.69
N ASP A 59 7.91 2.93 24.86
CA ASP A 59 8.12 2.25 26.14
C ASP A 59 6.98 1.28 26.43
N VAL A 60 7.31 -0.01 26.41
CA VAL A 60 6.37 -1.12 26.66
C VAL A 60 6.51 -1.70 28.07
N LYS A 61 7.45 -1.20 28.89
CA LYS A 61 7.75 -1.80 30.20
C LYS A 61 6.54 -1.74 31.13
N GLY A 62 6.10 -2.90 31.61
CA GLY A 62 4.93 -3.05 32.47
C GLY A 62 3.59 -2.77 31.78
N LYS A 63 3.58 -2.52 30.46
CA LYS A 63 2.37 -2.24 29.66
C LYS A 63 1.81 -3.52 29.06
N ARG A 64 0.49 -3.55 28.84
CA ARG A 64 -0.20 -4.54 28.03
C ARG A 64 -0.17 -4.08 26.58
N VAL A 65 0.38 -4.87 25.68
CA VAL A 65 0.48 -4.54 24.26
C VAL A 65 -0.58 -5.31 23.51
N VAL A 66 -1.57 -4.62 22.93
CA VAL A 66 -2.51 -5.23 21.98
C VAL A 66 -1.95 -5.06 20.57
N MET A 67 -1.73 -6.17 19.89
CA MET A 67 -0.99 -6.22 18.64
C MET A 67 -1.82 -6.86 17.54
N ARG A 68 -1.99 -6.15 16.43
CA ARG A 68 -2.49 -6.77 15.21
C ARG A 68 -1.35 -7.42 14.45
N VAL A 69 -1.54 -8.70 14.14
CA VAL A 69 -0.62 -9.50 13.32
C VAL A 69 -1.36 -10.13 12.15
N ASP A 70 -0.64 -10.46 11.08
CA ASP A 70 -1.20 -11.18 9.94
C ASP A 70 -0.91 -12.67 10.04
N PHE A 71 -1.84 -13.44 10.61
CA PHE A 71 -1.78 -14.90 10.72
C PHE A 71 -2.73 -15.59 9.74
N ASN A 72 -3.03 -14.94 8.61
CA ASN A 72 -3.77 -15.55 7.51
C ASN A 72 -2.87 -16.53 6.74
N VAL A 73 -2.57 -17.66 7.36
CA VAL A 73 -1.69 -18.71 6.83
C VAL A 73 -2.47 -19.70 5.97
N PRO A 74 -1.85 -20.28 4.92
CA PRO A 74 -2.47 -21.36 4.18
C PRO A 74 -2.61 -22.59 5.08
N MET A 75 -3.81 -23.19 5.05
CA MET A 75 -4.12 -24.40 5.79
C MET A 75 -4.61 -25.50 4.85
N LYS A 76 -4.21 -26.74 5.13
CA LYS A 76 -4.74 -27.96 4.52
C LYS A 76 -5.06 -28.94 5.64
N ASP A 77 -6.30 -29.41 5.71
CA ASP A 77 -6.76 -30.36 6.74
C ASP A 77 -6.42 -29.90 8.17
N HIS A 78 -6.69 -28.62 8.48
CA HIS A 78 -6.36 -27.93 9.75
C HIS A 78 -4.87 -27.86 10.11
N LYS A 79 -3.98 -28.23 9.19
CA LYS A 79 -2.53 -28.09 9.34
C LYS A 79 -2.02 -26.88 8.57
N ILE A 80 -1.16 -26.12 9.20
CA ILE A 80 -0.48 -24.98 8.59
C ILE A 80 0.52 -25.51 7.57
N THR A 81 0.40 -25.11 6.30
CA THR A 81 1.32 -25.57 5.24
C THR A 81 2.51 -24.63 5.07
N ASN A 82 2.39 -23.37 5.48
CA ASN A 82 3.47 -22.39 5.51
C ASN A 82 3.34 -21.48 6.75
N ASN A 83 4.34 -21.52 7.65
CA ASN A 83 4.38 -20.74 8.89
C ASN A 83 5.13 -19.40 8.79
N GLN A 84 5.53 -18.96 7.59
CA GLN A 84 6.31 -17.75 7.36
C GLN A 84 5.67 -16.49 7.95
N ARG A 85 4.34 -16.33 7.79
CA ARG A 85 3.63 -15.17 8.36
C ARG A 85 3.69 -15.13 9.89
N ILE A 86 3.67 -16.30 10.53
CA ILE A 86 3.78 -16.43 11.99
C ILE A 86 5.21 -16.07 12.43
N LYS A 87 6.22 -16.65 11.77
CA LYS A 87 7.64 -16.33 11.99
C LYS A 87 7.93 -14.83 11.82
N ALA A 88 7.29 -14.17 10.87
CA ALA A 88 7.53 -12.75 10.59
C ALA A 88 7.05 -11.81 11.73
N ALA A 89 6.08 -12.23 12.56
CA ALA A 89 5.64 -11.46 13.73
C ALA A 89 6.50 -11.69 14.98
N VAL A 90 7.27 -12.79 15.03
CA VAL A 90 8.09 -13.17 16.20
C VAL A 90 9.05 -12.07 16.65
N PRO A 91 9.76 -11.32 15.78
CA PRO A 91 10.64 -10.24 16.21
C PRO A 91 9.91 -9.16 17.02
N THR A 92 8.70 -8.77 16.58
CA THR A 92 7.87 -7.75 17.25
C THR A 92 7.39 -8.27 18.61
N ILE A 93 6.94 -9.52 18.68
CA ILE A 93 6.50 -10.17 19.93
C ILE A 93 7.66 -10.27 20.93
N LYS A 94 8.82 -10.79 20.49
CA LYS A 94 10.01 -10.93 21.34
C LYS A 94 10.47 -9.60 21.89
N HIS A 95 10.54 -8.56 21.05
CA HIS A 95 10.94 -7.24 21.51
C HIS A 95 10.03 -6.70 22.62
N CYS A 96 8.70 -6.84 22.51
CA CYS A 96 7.80 -6.46 23.59
C CYS A 96 8.13 -7.20 24.90
N LEU A 97 8.33 -8.52 24.83
CA LEU A 97 8.64 -9.34 26.00
C LEU A 97 10.01 -9.00 26.62
N ASP A 98 11.04 -8.85 25.78
CA ASP A 98 12.41 -8.55 26.20
C ASP A 98 12.53 -7.15 26.84
N HIS A 99 11.65 -6.21 26.45
CA HIS A 99 11.56 -4.87 27.04
C HIS A 99 10.56 -4.81 28.21
N GLY A 100 10.16 -5.96 28.74
CA GLY A 100 9.39 -6.07 29.97
C GLY A 100 7.91 -5.74 29.83
N ALA A 101 7.31 -5.95 28.66
CA ALA A 101 5.86 -5.88 28.51
C ALA A 101 5.16 -6.84 29.48
N LYS A 102 4.08 -6.36 30.09
CA LYS A 102 3.27 -7.16 31.00
C LYS A 102 2.57 -8.29 30.23
N SER A 103 2.01 -7.99 29.07
CA SER A 103 1.47 -8.99 28.17
C SER A 103 1.53 -8.54 26.71
N VAL A 104 1.49 -9.52 25.82
CA VAL A 104 1.30 -9.32 24.38
C VAL A 104 0.02 -10.05 23.97
N VAL A 105 -1.03 -9.28 23.65
CA VAL A 105 -2.34 -9.75 23.20
C VAL A 105 -2.39 -9.66 21.68
N LEU A 106 -2.37 -10.81 21.02
CA LEU A 106 -2.35 -10.94 19.57
C LEU A 106 -3.77 -11.10 19.04
N MET A 107 -4.12 -10.27 18.06
CA MET A 107 -5.37 -10.38 17.32
C MET A 107 -5.09 -10.53 15.84
N SER A 108 -5.68 -11.54 15.21
CA SER A 108 -5.54 -11.77 13.77
C SER A 108 -6.87 -12.12 13.08
N HIS A 109 -6.80 -12.49 11.81
CA HIS A 109 -7.90 -13.06 11.07
C HIS A 109 -7.39 -14.25 10.25
N LEU A 110 -8.29 -15.16 9.89
CA LEU A 110 -7.98 -16.30 9.03
C LEU A 110 -9.11 -16.53 8.04
N GLY A 111 -8.77 -16.62 6.76
CA GLY A 111 -9.74 -16.87 5.69
C GLY A 111 -10.83 -15.80 5.57
N ARG A 112 -12.02 -16.24 5.13
CA ARG A 112 -13.21 -15.42 4.90
C ARG A 112 -14.45 -16.08 5.52
N PRO A 113 -14.58 -16.00 6.85
CA PRO A 113 -15.78 -16.46 7.56
C PRO A 113 -16.98 -15.51 7.41
N ASP A 114 -16.80 -14.35 6.75
CA ASP A 114 -17.85 -13.40 6.39
C ASP A 114 -18.72 -12.92 7.59
N GLY A 115 -18.13 -12.79 8.79
CA GLY A 115 -18.83 -12.30 9.98
C GLY A 115 -19.64 -13.36 10.73
N VAL A 116 -19.42 -14.64 10.43
CA VAL A 116 -20.07 -15.78 11.10
C VAL A 116 -19.01 -16.66 11.77
N PRO A 117 -19.19 -17.06 13.05
CA PRO A 117 -18.28 -17.98 13.71
C PRO A 117 -18.18 -19.32 12.96
N MET A 118 -16.96 -19.68 12.53
CA MET A 118 -16.66 -20.95 11.86
C MET A 118 -15.45 -21.62 12.52
N PRO A 119 -15.54 -21.98 13.82
CA PRO A 119 -14.39 -22.44 14.60
C PRO A 119 -13.74 -23.70 14.01
N ASP A 120 -14.54 -24.62 13.46
CA ASP A 120 -13.99 -25.84 12.89
C ASP A 120 -13.14 -25.56 11.65
N LYS A 121 -13.42 -24.52 10.87
CA LYS A 121 -12.76 -24.27 9.58
C LYS A 121 -11.70 -23.17 9.63
N PHE A 122 -11.96 -22.10 10.37
CA PHE A 122 -11.18 -20.86 10.33
C PHE A 122 -10.74 -20.40 11.73
N SER A 123 -10.68 -21.29 12.72
CA SER A 123 -10.10 -20.97 14.03
C SER A 123 -8.59 -20.74 13.95
N LEU A 124 -8.09 -19.83 14.78
CA LEU A 124 -6.67 -19.58 15.00
C LEU A 124 -6.02 -20.54 16.02
N ALA A 125 -6.75 -21.52 16.56
CA ALA A 125 -6.19 -22.48 17.52
C ALA A 125 -4.92 -23.22 17.00
N PRO A 126 -4.84 -23.67 15.74
CA PRO A 126 -3.60 -24.26 15.21
C PRO A 126 -2.42 -23.27 15.19
N VAL A 127 -2.70 -21.98 15.01
CA VAL A 127 -1.68 -20.92 15.03
C VAL A 127 -1.15 -20.71 16.45
N ALA A 128 -1.96 -20.87 17.49
CA ALA A 128 -1.49 -20.81 18.88
C ALA A 128 -0.45 -21.90 19.16
N VAL A 129 -0.68 -23.12 18.65
CA VAL A 129 0.24 -24.27 18.81
C VAL A 129 1.56 -24.01 18.10
N GLU A 130 1.52 -23.52 16.86
CA GLU A 130 2.71 -23.17 16.09
C GLU A 130 3.50 -22.02 16.74
N LEU A 131 2.79 -20.98 17.21
CA LEU A 131 3.42 -19.85 17.89
C LEU A 131 4.07 -20.28 19.20
N LYS A 132 3.45 -21.18 19.97
CA LYS A 132 4.03 -21.78 21.17
C LYS A 132 5.37 -22.47 20.86
N ALA A 133 5.43 -23.25 19.78
CA ALA A 133 6.65 -23.91 19.34
C ALA A 133 7.75 -22.90 18.95
N LEU A 134 7.40 -21.84 18.20
CA LEU A 134 8.35 -20.80 17.76
C LEU A 134 8.85 -19.91 18.91
N MET A 135 8.00 -19.64 19.91
CA MET A 135 8.34 -18.78 21.05
C MET A 135 9.06 -19.53 22.16
N GLY A 136 8.92 -20.85 22.24
CA GLY A 136 9.41 -21.64 23.38
C GLY A 136 8.75 -21.23 24.70
N ARG A 137 7.52 -20.71 24.64
CA ARG A 137 6.75 -20.16 25.77
C ARG A 137 5.28 -20.53 25.61
N GLU A 138 4.57 -20.64 26.74
CA GLU A 138 3.13 -20.85 26.72
C GLU A 138 2.39 -19.69 26.02
N VAL A 139 1.42 -20.06 25.18
CA VAL A 139 0.54 -19.13 24.47
C VAL A 139 -0.89 -19.46 24.88
N THR A 140 -1.54 -18.54 25.58
CA THR A 140 -2.93 -18.70 25.99
C THR A 140 -3.84 -18.39 24.81
N PHE A 141 -4.61 -19.38 24.35
CA PHE A 141 -5.61 -19.18 23.31
C PHE A 141 -6.99 -18.91 23.92
N LEU A 142 -7.63 -17.82 23.51
CA LEU A 142 -9.01 -17.48 23.90
C LEU A 142 -9.95 -17.78 22.72
N LYS A 143 -11.10 -18.40 23.02
CA LYS A 143 -12.09 -18.82 22.01
C LYS A 143 -12.95 -17.68 21.45
N ASP A 144 -12.71 -16.46 21.91
CA ASP A 144 -13.32 -15.24 21.40
C ASP A 144 -12.26 -14.12 21.41
N CYS A 145 -12.55 -12.98 20.79
CA CYS A 145 -11.68 -11.82 20.71
C CYS A 145 -12.20 -10.58 21.44
N VAL A 146 -13.45 -10.59 21.88
CA VAL A 146 -14.10 -9.49 22.60
C VAL A 146 -14.99 -10.03 23.72
N GLY A 147 -15.55 -9.15 24.54
CA GLY A 147 -16.50 -9.51 25.59
C GLY A 147 -15.87 -9.67 26.98
N PRO A 148 -16.71 -9.84 28.02
CA PRO A 148 -16.29 -9.71 29.41
C PRO A 148 -15.24 -10.74 29.84
N ASP A 149 -15.32 -11.98 29.34
CA ASP A 149 -14.35 -13.03 29.69
C ASP A 149 -12.97 -12.75 29.08
N VAL A 150 -12.93 -12.28 27.82
CA VAL A 150 -11.69 -11.88 27.14
C VAL A 150 -11.09 -10.64 27.81
N GLU A 151 -11.92 -9.65 28.12
CA GLU A 151 -11.50 -8.43 28.84
C GLU A 151 -10.90 -8.77 30.21
N LYS A 152 -11.53 -9.68 30.96
CA LYS A 152 -11.04 -10.15 32.27
C LYS A 152 -9.70 -10.87 32.16
N ALA A 153 -9.56 -11.77 31.18
CA ALA A 153 -8.30 -12.47 30.93
C ALA A 153 -7.15 -11.52 30.57
N CYS A 154 -7.44 -10.45 29.83
CA CYS A 154 -6.46 -9.45 29.39
C CYS A 154 -6.26 -8.29 30.38
N ALA A 155 -7.08 -8.15 31.43
CA ALA A 155 -7.03 -7.01 32.34
C ALA A 155 -5.73 -6.92 33.14
N ASN A 156 -5.29 -8.06 33.69
CA ASN A 156 -4.10 -8.12 34.55
C ASN A 156 -3.40 -9.50 34.50
N PRO A 157 -2.93 -9.95 33.33
CA PRO A 157 -2.23 -11.22 33.20
C PRO A 157 -0.84 -11.20 33.89
N ALA A 158 -0.25 -12.37 34.05
CA ALA A 158 1.12 -12.52 34.53
C ALA A 158 2.10 -11.80 33.60
N THR A 159 3.21 -11.29 34.16
CA THR A 159 4.20 -10.57 33.37
C THR A 159 4.83 -11.49 32.33
N GLY A 160 4.91 -11.02 31.08
CA GLY A 160 5.42 -11.79 29.95
C GLY A 160 4.41 -12.77 29.35
N SER A 161 3.12 -12.67 29.67
CA SER A 161 2.08 -13.50 29.05
C SER A 161 1.90 -13.21 27.56
N ILE A 162 1.77 -14.28 26.76
CA ILE A 162 1.39 -14.20 25.35
C ILE A 162 -0.04 -14.74 25.23
N ILE A 163 -0.95 -13.94 24.69
CA ILE A 163 -2.37 -14.30 24.52
C ILE A 163 -2.72 -14.20 23.04
N LEU A 164 -3.27 -15.25 22.44
CA LEU A 164 -3.84 -15.22 21.09
C LEU A 164 -5.36 -15.25 21.18
N LEU A 165 -6.00 -14.24 20.60
CA LEU A 165 -7.44 -14.17 20.46
C LEU A 165 -7.92 -15.01 19.27
N GLU A 166 -9.20 -15.39 19.29
CA GLU A 166 -9.85 -16.01 18.14
C GLU A 166 -9.98 -15.05 16.94
N ASN A 167 -10.29 -15.61 15.79
CA ASN A 167 -10.43 -14.94 14.50
C ASN A 167 -11.39 -13.73 14.55
N LEU A 168 -10.86 -12.52 14.35
CA LEU A 168 -11.68 -11.29 14.40
C LEU A 168 -12.81 -11.28 13.38
N ARG A 169 -12.66 -11.95 12.22
CA ARG A 169 -13.69 -11.97 11.17
C ARG A 169 -14.87 -12.89 11.50
N PHE A 170 -14.85 -13.59 12.65
CA PHE A 170 -16.07 -14.21 13.17
C PHE A 170 -17.11 -13.18 13.62
N HIS A 171 -16.69 -11.93 13.83
CA HIS A 171 -17.55 -10.80 14.13
C HIS A 171 -17.73 -9.94 12.88
N VAL A 172 -18.97 -9.67 12.48
CA VAL A 172 -19.28 -8.82 11.31
C VAL A 172 -18.78 -7.39 11.49
N GLU A 173 -18.63 -6.96 12.75
CA GLU A 173 -18.14 -5.66 13.18
C GLU A 173 -16.68 -5.40 12.79
N GLU A 174 -15.88 -6.44 12.52
CA GLU A 174 -14.50 -6.28 12.05
C GLU A 174 -14.46 -5.69 10.63
N GLU A 175 -15.20 -6.28 9.68
CA GLU A 175 -15.23 -5.83 8.28
C GLU A 175 -16.34 -4.81 7.99
N GLY A 176 -17.29 -4.65 8.93
CA GLY A 176 -18.47 -3.81 8.82
C GLY A 176 -19.57 -4.38 7.90
N LYS A 177 -19.30 -5.51 7.25
CA LYS A 177 -20.20 -6.23 6.34
C LYS A 177 -19.81 -7.71 6.29
N GLY A 178 -20.74 -8.56 5.92
CA GLY A 178 -20.55 -10.00 5.87
C GLY A 178 -21.64 -10.72 5.09
N LYS A 179 -21.79 -12.02 5.35
CA LYS A 179 -22.90 -12.83 4.87
C LYS A 179 -23.47 -13.69 5.99
N ASP A 180 -24.79 -13.82 6.06
CA ASP A 180 -25.41 -14.78 6.97
C ASP A 180 -25.23 -16.23 6.47
N ALA A 181 -25.68 -17.21 7.28
CA ALA A 181 -25.61 -18.63 6.93
C ALA A 181 -26.38 -19.00 5.64
N SER A 182 -27.34 -18.15 5.23
CA SER A 182 -28.12 -18.30 4.01
C SER A 182 -27.48 -17.61 2.80
N GLY A 183 -26.33 -16.95 2.98
CA GLY A 183 -25.59 -16.25 1.93
C GLY A 183 -26.04 -14.82 1.67
N ASN A 184 -26.98 -14.28 2.46
CA ASN A 184 -27.47 -12.91 2.30
C ASN A 184 -26.45 -11.91 2.85
N LYS A 185 -26.29 -10.76 2.19
CA LYS A 185 -25.40 -9.70 2.64
C LYS A 185 -25.89 -9.09 3.96
N ILE A 186 -25.04 -9.10 4.97
CA ILE A 186 -25.27 -8.42 6.24
C ILE A 186 -24.36 -7.19 6.35
N LYS A 187 -24.83 -6.16 7.05
CA LYS A 187 -24.07 -4.95 7.37
C LYS A 187 -24.09 -4.77 8.88
N ALA A 188 -22.93 -4.49 9.47
CA ALA A 188 -22.84 -4.28 10.91
C ALA A 188 -23.56 -2.97 11.30
N ASP A 189 -24.23 -3.01 12.44
CA ASP A 189 -24.78 -1.82 13.08
C ASP A 189 -23.63 -0.94 13.61
N SER A 190 -23.72 0.38 13.43
CA SER A 190 -22.64 1.30 13.83
C SER A 190 -22.35 1.25 15.33
N ALA A 191 -23.39 1.15 16.18
CA ALA A 191 -23.22 1.06 17.62
C ALA A 191 -22.55 -0.25 18.03
N LYS A 192 -22.83 -1.35 17.33
CA LYS A 192 -22.13 -2.63 17.54
C LYS A 192 -20.66 -2.56 17.11
N VAL A 193 -20.36 -1.88 16.00
CA VAL A 193 -18.97 -1.61 15.57
C VAL A 193 -18.22 -0.82 16.63
N ASP A 194 -18.85 0.22 17.20
CA ASP A 194 -18.23 1.02 18.25
C ASP A 194 -18.01 0.22 19.54
N ALA A 195 -18.98 -0.61 19.94
CA ALA A 195 -18.83 -1.51 21.10
C ALA A 195 -17.70 -2.54 20.88
N PHE A 196 -17.61 -3.13 19.68
CA PHE A 196 -16.55 -4.06 19.31
C PHE A 196 -15.17 -3.40 19.41
N ARG A 197 -15.02 -2.21 18.83
CA ARG A 197 -13.79 -1.39 18.90
C ARG A 197 -13.42 -1.01 20.32
N ALA A 198 -14.39 -0.63 21.14
CA ALA A 198 -14.18 -0.32 22.54
C ALA A 198 -13.68 -1.55 23.32
N SER A 199 -14.25 -2.74 23.06
CA SER A 199 -13.80 -3.98 23.68
C SER A 199 -12.35 -4.31 23.30
N LEU A 200 -11.98 -4.24 22.02
CA LEU A 200 -10.60 -4.42 21.55
C LEU A 200 -9.62 -3.43 22.22
N SER A 201 -10.05 -2.18 22.42
CA SER A 201 -9.22 -1.13 23.03
C SER A 201 -8.93 -1.37 24.51
N LYS A 202 -9.80 -2.10 25.23
CA LYS A 202 -9.56 -2.44 26.65
C LYS A 202 -8.48 -3.51 26.86
N LEU A 203 -8.13 -4.25 25.80
CA LEU A 203 -7.23 -5.40 25.89
C LEU A 203 -5.75 -5.01 26.05
N GLY A 204 -5.42 -3.73 25.87
CA GLY A 204 -4.06 -3.23 26.00
C GLY A 204 -4.00 -1.78 26.47
N ASP A 205 -2.78 -1.31 26.68
CA ASP A 205 -2.45 0.09 27.00
C ASP A 205 -1.74 0.75 25.80
N VAL A 206 -1.08 -0.05 24.95
CA VAL A 206 -0.41 0.36 23.71
C VAL A 206 -0.91 -0.52 22.57
N TYR A 207 -1.19 0.10 21.42
CA TYR A 207 -1.52 -0.61 20.18
C TYR A 207 -0.31 -0.73 19.26
N VAL A 208 -0.06 -1.94 18.76
CA VAL A 208 0.96 -2.21 17.75
C VAL A 208 0.32 -2.81 16.51
N ASN A 209 0.53 -2.22 15.34
CA ASN A 209 0.09 -2.79 14.07
C ASN A 209 1.29 -3.38 13.33
N ASP A 210 1.30 -4.70 13.21
CA ASP A 210 2.30 -5.46 12.45
C ASP A 210 1.69 -6.25 11.28
N ALA A 211 0.50 -5.82 10.83
CA ALA A 211 -0.28 -6.48 9.78
C ALA A 211 -0.40 -5.60 8.50
N PHE A 212 0.72 -5.41 7.79
CA PHE A 212 0.75 -4.60 6.56
C PHE A 212 -0.21 -5.12 5.48
N GLY A 213 -0.39 -6.44 5.37
CA GLY A 213 -1.34 -7.06 4.44
C GLY A 213 -2.79 -6.60 4.60
N THR A 214 -3.19 -6.10 5.77
CA THR A 214 -4.55 -5.59 6.02
C THR A 214 -4.65 -4.07 6.10
N ALA A 215 -3.54 -3.36 5.94
CA ALA A 215 -3.43 -1.90 6.05
C ALA A 215 -4.33 -1.11 5.09
N HIS A 216 -4.61 -1.67 3.91
CA HIS A 216 -5.48 -1.09 2.91
C HIS A 216 -6.98 -1.13 3.29
N ARG A 217 -7.33 -1.77 4.42
CA ARG A 217 -8.71 -1.97 4.83
C ARG A 217 -9.06 -1.10 6.04
N ALA A 218 -10.19 -0.41 5.97
CA ALA A 218 -10.75 0.37 7.07
C ALA A 218 -11.49 -0.51 8.11
N HIS A 219 -10.91 -1.65 8.47
CA HIS A 219 -11.50 -2.60 9.42
C HIS A 219 -11.34 -2.13 10.87
N SER A 220 -12.20 -2.61 11.77
CA SER A 220 -12.21 -2.18 13.17
C SER A 220 -10.87 -2.35 13.88
N SER A 221 -10.19 -3.47 13.66
CA SER A 221 -8.86 -3.70 14.22
C SER A 221 -7.75 -2.83 13.63
N MET A 222 -7.95 -2.24 12.44
CA MET A 222 -6.97 -1.37 11.77
C MET A 222 -7.09 0.08 12.23
N VAL A 223 -8.32 0.59 12.32
CA VAL A 223 -8.60 2.02 12.52
C VAL A 223 -9.37 2.33 13.81
N GLY A 224 -9.93 1.32 14.46
CA GLY A 224 -10.88 1.48 15.57
C GLY A 224 -10.31 1.28 16.97
N VAL A 225 -9.06 0.84 17.11
CA VAL A 225 -8.42 0.67 18.42
C VAL A 225 -8.03 2.05 18.95
N ASN A 226 -8.74 2.50 19.97
CA ASN A 226 -8.59 3.83 20.55
C ASN A 226 -7.65 3.82 21.75
N LEU A 227 -6.34 3.73 21.47
CA LEU A 227 -5.28 3.86 22.46
C LEU A 227 -4.39 5.09 22.16
N PRO A 228 -3.81 5.73 23.21
CA PRO A 228 -3.00 6.94 23.03
C PRO A 228 -1.79 6.71 22.13
N GLN A 229 -1.11 5.58 22.31
CA GLN A 229 0.05 5.20 21.50
C GLN A 229 -0.31 4.08 20.53
N LYS A 230 -0.08 4.35 19.25
CA LYS A 230 -0.28 3.44 18.13
C LYS A 230 1.02 3.39 17.34
N ALA A 231 1.66 2.23 17.26
CA ALA A 231 2.97 2.09 16.63
C ALA A 231 2.97 1.00 15.57
N ALA A 232 3.80 1.16 14.55
CA ALA A 232 4.15 0.11 13.61
C ALA A 232 5.07 -0.92 14.27
N GLY A 233 4.74 -2.20 14.16
CA GLY A 233 5.67 -3.29 14.51
C GLY A 233 6.84 -3.37 13.51
N PHE A 234 7.75 -4.33 13.68
CA PHE A 234 8.95 -4.38 12.82
C PHE A 234 8.67 -4.81 11.39
N LEU A 235 7.69 -5.69 11.16
CA LEU A 235 7.27 -6.06 9.81
C LEU A 235 6.67 -4.83 9.13
N MET A 236 5.73 -4.16 9.80
CA MET A 236 5.12 -2.93 9.29
C MET A 236 6.17 -1.84 9.01
N LYS A 237 7.10 -1.62 9.94
CA LYS A 237 8.21 -0.67 9.79
C LYS A 237 9.05 -1.00 8.55
N LYS A 238 9.42 -2.27 8.36
CA LYS A 238 10.21 -2.70 7.20
C LYS A 238 9.48 -2.39 5.90
N GLU A 239 8.18 -2.70 5.82
CA GLU A 239 7.35 -2.38 4.65
C GLU A 239 7.33 -0.87 4.39
N LEU A 240 7.07 -0.05 5.42
CA LEU A 240 7.06 1.41 5.31
C LEU A 240 8.41 1.96 4.85
N ASP A 241 9.52 1.49 5.43
CA ASP A 241 10.88 1.95 5.10
C ASP A 241 11.23 1.66 3.62
N TYR A 242 10.93 0.45 3.13
CA TYR A 242 11.21 0.08 1.74
C TYR A 242 10.29 0.79 0.74
N PHE A 243 8.99 0.92 1.04
CA PHE A 243 8.08 1.64 0.16
C PHE A 243 8.31 3.15 0.19
N ALA A 244 8.77 3.72 1.32
CA ALA A 244 9.22 5.11 1.37
C ALA A 244 10.39 5.35 0.41
N LYS A 245 11.40 4.46 0.41
CA LYS A 245 12.50 4.51 -0.57
C LYS A 245 11.98 4.40 -2.01
N ALA A 246 10.95 3.60 -2.29
CA ALA A 246 10.38 3.49 -3.64
C ALA A 246 9.55 4.70 -4.07
N LEU A 247 8.79 5.30 -3.15
CA LEU A 247 7.74 6.24 -3.50
C LEU A 247 8.09 7.69 -3.20
N GLU A 248 9.01 7.96 -2.26
CA GLU A 248 9.40 9.31 -1.84
C GLU A 248 10.76 9.72 -2.43
N SER A 249 11.77 8.86 -2.32
CA SER A 249 13.17 9.18 -2.70
C SER A 249 13.93 7.98 -3.31
N PRO A 250 13.52 7.51 -4.50
CA PRO A 250 14.13 6.33 -5.12
C PRO A 250 15.55 6.59 -5.63
N GLU A 251 16.41 5.59 -5.47
CA GLU A 251 17.72 5.53 -6.13
C GLU A 251 17.53 5.29 -7.63
N ARG A 252 18.34 5.98 -8.45
CA ARG A 252 18.20 5.98 -9.91
C ARG A 252 19.42 5.38 -10.61
N PRO A 253 19.25 4.58 -11.69
CA PRO A 253 17.98 4.30 -12.39
C PRO A 253 17.01 3.43 -11.59
N PHE A 254 15.76 3.89 -11.48
CA PHE A 254 14.67 3.17 -10.82
C PHE A 254 13.87 2.39 -11.87
N LEU A 255 13.80 1.07 -11.72
CA LEU A 255 13.12 0.15 -12.62
C LEU A 255 11.83 -0.40 -11.99
N ALA A 256 10.72 -0.37 -12.72
CA ALA A 256 9.56 -1.19 -12.42
C ALA A 256 9.49 -2.41 -13.35
N ILE A 257 9.27 -3.60 -12.79
CA ILE A 257 9.00 -4.82 -13.53
C ILE A 257 7.55 -5.19 -13.26
N LEU A 258 6.70 -5.12 -14.28
CA LEU A 258 5.27 -5.36 -14.17
C LEU A 258 4.88 -6.56 -15.05
N GLY A 259 4.17 -7.50 -14.46
CA GLY A 259 3.69 -8.69 -15.14
C GLY A 259 2.31 -9.13 -14.65
N GLY A 260 1.97 -10.38 -14.92
CA GLY A 260 0.65 -10.96 -14.65
C GLY A 260 -0.26 -11.01 -15.88
N ALA A 261 -1.53 -11.33 -15.63
CA ALA A 261 -2.46 -11.77 -16.67
C ALA A 261 -3.22 -10.64 -17.39
N LYS A 262 -3.68 -9.60 -16.68
CA LYS A 262 -4.62 -8.59 -17.19
C LYS A 262 -4.06 -7.17 -17.04
N VAL A 263 -4.33 -6.32 -18.03
CA VAL A 263 -3.91 -4.90 -18.01
C VAL A 263 -4.82 -4.10 -17.07
N GLN A 264 -6.12 -4.36 -17.08
CA GLN A 264 -7.16 -3.64 -16.34
C GLN A 264 -6.83 -3.54 -14.84
N ASP A 265 -6.37 -4.65 -14.26
CA ASP A 265 -6.00 -4.73 -12.84
C ASP A 265 -4.73 -3.94 -12.50
N LYS A 266 -3.99 -3.47 -13.51
CA LYS A 266 -2.67 -2.80 -13.38
C LYS A 266 -2.65 -1.39 -13.95
N ILE A 267 -3.77 -0.88 -14.47
CA ILE A 267 -3.84 0.45 -15.09
C ILE A 267 -3.37 1.54 -14.12
N GLN A 268 -3.93 1.56 -12.92
CA GLN A 268 -3.59 2.56 -11.90
C GLN A 268 -2.13 2.42 -11.48
N LEU A 269 -1.65 1.18 -11.32
CA LEU A 269 -0.27 0.89 -10.96
C LEU A 269 0.69 1.43 -12.03
N ILE A 270 0.50 1.06 -13.29
CA ILE A 270 1.34 1.55 -14.40
C ILE A 270 1.31 3.08 -14.40
N ASN A 271 0.11 3.67 -14.38
CA ASN A 271 -0.05 5.12 -14.45
C ASN A 271 0.71 5.84 -13.33
N ASN A 272 0.63 5.38 -12.08
CA ASN A 272 1.35 5.99 -10.96
C ASN A 272 2.87 5.74 -11.03
N MET A 273 3.29 4.53 -11.44
CA MET A 273 4.72 4.19 -11.54
C MET A 273 5.41 4.98 -12.66
N LEU A 274 4.71 5.30 -13.77
CA LEU A 274 5.24 6.14 -14.85
C LEU A 274 5.65 7.55 -14.40
N ASP A 275 5.14 8.04 -13.26
CA ASP A 275 5.55 9.35 -12.70
C ASP A 275 6.82 9.25 -11.84
N LYS A 276 7.31 8.03 -11.57
CA LYS A 276 8.42 7.79 -10.62
C LYS A 276 9.63 7.12 -11.25
N VAL A 277 9.42 6.11 -12.11
CA VAL A 277 10.49 5.24 -12.63
C VAL A 277 11.26 5.88 -13.78
N ASN A 278 12.44 5.33 -14.07
CA ASN A 278 13.24 5.65 -15.25
C ASN A 278 13.03 4.62 -16.37
N GLU A 279 12.89 3.36 -16.00
CA GLU A 279 12.67 2.25 -16.93
C GLU A 279 11.49 1.40 -16.42
N MET A 280 10.76 0.77 -17.34
CA MET A 280 9.68 -0.16 -17.01
C MET A 280 9.72 -1.36 -17.95
N ILE A 281 9.71 -2.57 -17.38
CA ILE A 281 9.48 -3.82 -18.09
C ILE A 281 8.01 -4.16 -17.97
N ILE A 282 7.36 -4.49 -19.09
CA ILE A 282 5.99 -5.03 -19.13
C ILE A 282 6.07 -6.43 -19.73
N GLY A 283 5.79 -7.45 -18.91
CA GLY A 283 5.81 -8.86 -19.31
C GLY A 283 4.50 -9.58 -18.98
N GLY A 284 4.52 -10.92 -19.02
CA GLY A 284 3.34 -11.74 -18.71
C GLY A 284 2.24 -11.65 -19.77
N GLY A 285 1.06 -12.17 -19.44
CA GLY A 285 -0.10 -12.18 -20.34
C GLY A 285 -0.55 -10.77 -20.76
N MET A 286 -0.35 -9.77 -19.91
CA MET A 286 -0.72 -8.40 -20.22
C MET A 286 0.10 -7.77 -21.36
N ALA A 287 1.31 -8.27 -21.64
CA ALA A 287 2.15 -7.78 -22.73
C ALA A 287 1.52 -8.00 -24.12
N PHE A 288 0.70 -9.05 -24.28
CA PHE A 288 0.03 -9.33 -25.56
C PHE A 288 -0.99 -8.26 -25.93
N THR A 289 -1.68 -7.66 -24.94
CA THR A 289 -2.56 -6.50 -25.18
C THR A 289 -1.76 -5.30 -25.71
N PHE A 290 -0.57 -5.03 -25.17
CA PHE A 290 0.29 -3.95 -25.66
C PHE A 290 0.76 -4.22 -27.10
N LEU A 291 1.28 -5.41 -27.36
CA LEU A 291 1.83 -5.78 -28.67
C LEU A 291 0.75 -5.84 -29.77
N LYS A 292 -0.46 -6.30 -29.42
CA LYS A 292 -1.59 -6.27 -30.35
C LYS A 292 -1.97 -4.83 -30.72
N VAL A 293 -1.99 -3.91 -29.77
CA VAL A 293 -2.38 -2.50 -30.03
C VAL A 293 -1.27 -1.71 -30.72
N LEU A 294 0.00 -1.91 -30.35
CA LEU A 294 1.12 -1.11 -30.82
C LEU A 294 1.71 -1.64 -32.13
N ASN A 295 1.76 -2.95 -32.31
CA ASN A 295 2.42 -3.61 -33.44
C ASN A 295 1.44 -4.33 -34.37
N ASN A 296 0.14 -4.33 -34.06
CA ASN A 296 -0.86 -5.15 -34.76
C ASN A 296 -0.45 -6.63 -34.82
N MET A 297 0.22 -7.11 -33.77
CA MET A 297 0.76 -8.47 -33.69
C MET A 297 -0.39 -9.49 -33.64
N GLN A 298 -0.26 -10.58 -34.38
CA GLN A 298 -1.12 -11.76 -34.22
C GLN A 298 -0.76 -12.47 -32.92
N ILE A 299 -1.73 -12.65 -32.03
CA ILE A 299 -1.51 -13.22 -30.69
C ILE A 299 -2.17 -14.59 -30.47
N GLY A 300 -2.79 -15.18 -31.51
CA GLY A 300 -3.56 -16.42 -31.38
C GLY A 300 -4.62 -16.32 -30.28
N ASN A 301 -4.65 -17.32 -29.40
CA ASN A 301 -5.51 -17.44 -28.22
C ASN A 301 -4.88 -16.86 -26.94
N SER A 302 -3.79 -16.07 -27.05
CA SER A 302 -3.18 -15.43 -25.88
C SER A 302 -4.15 -14.47 -25.20
N LEU A 303 -3.92 -14.22 -23.90
CA LEU A 303 -4.75 -13.32 -23.12
C LEU A 303 -4.81 -11.93 -23.77
N PHE A 304 -6.04 -11.45 -23.97
CA PHE A 304 -6.30 -10.12 -24.49
C PHE A 304 -7.33 -9.42 -23.62
N ASP A 305 -6.98 -8.22 -23.19
CA ASP A 305 -7.83 -7.37 -22.39
C ASP A 305 -8.39 -6.24 -23.26
N GLU A 306 -9.63 -6.40 -23.71
CA GLU A 306 -10.27 -5.47 -24.64
C GLU A 306 -10.46 -4.08 -24.03
N GLU A 307 -10.88 -3.99 -22.77
CA GLU A 307 -11.03 -2.70 -22.08
C GLU A 307 -9.66 -2.06 -21.80
N GLY A 308 -8.70 -2.85 -21.34
CA GLY A 308 -7.31 -2.41 -21.14
C GLY A 308 -6.63 -1.96 -22.43
N SER A 309 -7.01 -2.51 -23.59
CA SER A 309 -6.42 -2.15 -24.89
C SER A 309 -6.65 -0.68 -25.26
N LYS A 310 -7.77 -0.10 -24.84
CA LYS A 310 -8.19 1.27 -25.19
C LYS A 310 -7.24 2.33 -24.64
N ILE A 311 -6.55 2.04 -23.54
CA ILE A 311 -5.69 2.99 -22.83
C ILE A 311 -4.19 2.79 -23.13
N VAL A 312 -3.81 1.74 -23.87
CA VAL A 312 -2.39 1.41 -24.10
C VAL A 312 -1.63 2.58 -24.72
N LYS A 313 -2.23 3.25 -25.72
CA LYS A 313 -1.62 4.40 -26.39
C LYS A 313 -1.40 5.57 -25.43
N ASP A 314 -2.34 5.81 -24.52
CA ASP A 314 -2.23 6.88 -23.51
C ASP A 314 -1.10 6.58 -22.52
N LEU A 315 -0.95 5.32 -22.10
CA LEU A 315 0.15 4.90 -21.23
C LEU A 315 1.51 5.07 -21.91
N MET A 316 1.63 4.70 -23.19
CA MET A 316 2.86 4.87 -23.96
C MET A 316 3.20 6.35 -24.17
N ALA A 317 2.19 7.19 -24.47
CA ALA A 317 2.37 8.63 -24.60
C ALA A 317 2.81 9.28 -23.27
N LYS A 318 2.25 8.82 -22.14
CA LYS A 318 2.69 9.26 -20.82
C LYS A 318 4.14 8.83 -20.53
N ALA A 319 4.50 7.60 -20.87
CA ALA A 319 5.87 7.10 -20.71
C ALA A 319 6.86 7.95 -21.50
N GLU A 320 6.57 8.25 -22.77
CA GLU A 320 7.39 9.12 -23.61
C GLU A 320 7.51 10.53 -23.02
N LYS A 321 6.38 11.14 -22.62
CA LYS A 321 6.34 12.45 -21.98
C LYS A 321 7.20 12.53 -20.72
N ASN A 322 7.21 11.47 -19.91
CA ASN A 322 7.97 11.40 -18.66
C ASN A 322 9.42 10.89 -18.87
N GLY A 323 9.82 10.56 -20.10
CA GLY A 323 11.15 10.01 -20.41
C GLY A 323 11.37 8.60 -19.85
N VAL A 324 10.31 7.83 -19.67
CA VAL A 324 10.36 6.44 -19.17
C VAL A 324 10.62 5.49 -20.33
N LYS A 325 11.68 4.68 -20.25
CA LYS A 325 11.96 3.65 -21.25
C LYS A 325 11.13 2.39 -20.98
N ILE A 326 10.18 2.10 -21.86
CA ILE A 326 9.36 0.87 -21.81
C ILE A 326 10.07 -0.25 -22.57
N THR A 327 10.19 -1.42 -21.93
CA THR A 327 10.73 -2.64 -22.53
C THR A 327 9.65 -3.73 -22.55
N LEU A 328 9.21 -4.10 -23.75
CA LEU A 328 8.27 -5.20 -24.01
C LEU A 328 9.03 -6.44 -24.51
N PRO A 329 8.47 -7.65 -24.35
CA PRO A 329 9.02 -8.86 -24.96
C PRO A 329 8.98 -8.78 -26.49
N VAL A 330 9.96 -9.40 -27.13
CA VAL A 330 10.11 -9.47 -28.60
C VAL A 330 9.94 -10.87 -29.18
N ASP A 331 9.98 -11.87 -28.30
CA ASP A 331 9.82 -13.29 -28.58
C ASP A 331 9.14 -14.00 -27.40
N PHE A 332 8.55 -15.16 -27.67
CA PHE A 332 7.60 -15.85 -26.80
C PHE A 332 7.77 -17.35 -26.88
N ILE A 333 7.58 -18.02 -25.73
CA ILE A 333 7.33 -19.45 -25.69
C ILE A 333 5.83 -19.66 -25.79
N THR A 334 5.41 -20.40 -26.81
CA THR A 334 4.00 -20.65 -27.12
C THR A 334 3.56 -22.05 -26.71
N ALA A 335 2.26 -22.24 -26.53
CA ALA A 335 1.62 -23.49 -26.20
C ALA A 335 0.36 -23.72 -27.05
N ASP A 336 0.07 -24.96 -27.39
CA ASP A 336 -1.16 -25.36 -28.10
C ASP A 336 -2.42 -25.29 -27.23
N LYS A 337 -2.25 -25.37 -25.90
CA LYS A 337 -3.31 -25.27 -24.89
C LYS A 337 -2.78 -24.74 -23.55
N PHE A 338 -3.67 -24.30 -22.68
CA PHE A 338 -3.34 -23.84 -21.33
C PHE A 338 -3.20 -25.03 -20.38
N ASP A 339 -2.10 -25.76 -20.48
CA ASP A 339 -1.82 -26.96 -19.69
C ASP A 339 -0.32 -27.12 -19.43
N GLU A 340 0.05 -27.68 -18.28
CA GLU A 340 1.45 -27.93 -17.91
C GLU A 340 2.17 -28.87 -18.91
N HIS A 341 1.43 -29.79 -19.53
CA HIS A 341 1.94 -30.77 -20.48
C HIS A 341 1.71 -30.39 -21.95
N ALA A 342 1.30 -29.15 -22.23
CA ALA A 342 1.11 -28.63 -23.59
C ALA A 342 2.35 -28.81 -24.48
N GLN A 343 2.12 -28.92 -25.79
CA GLN A 343 3.17 -28.86 -26.80
C GLN A 343 3.67 -27.41 -26.88
N THR A 344 4.99 -27.24 -26.85
CA THR A 344 5.62 -25.92 -26.84
C THR A 344 6.17 -25.54 -28.20
N GLY A 345 6.13 -24.26 -28.51
CA GLY A 345 6.71 -23.67 -29.70
C GLY A 345 7.35 -22.31 -29.37
N GLU A 346 7.79 -21.62 -30.41
CA GLU A 346 8.41 -20.30 -30.29
C GLU A 346 7.79 -19.34 -31.30
N ALA A 347 7.69 -18.07 -30.93
CA ALA A 347 7.19 -17.01 -31.78
C ALA A 347 7.95 -15.71 -31.53
N THR A 348 8.00 -14.83 -32.52
CA THR A 348 8.49 -13.46 -32.40
C THR A 348 7.35 -12.47 -32.63
N VAL A 349 7.54 -11.20 -32.29
CA VAL A 349 6.58 -10.14 -32.64
C VAL A 349 6.34 -10.08 -34.16
N ALA A 350 7.40 -10.31 -34.95
CA ALA A 350 7.31 -10.30 -36.42
C ALA A 350 6.59 -11.52 -37.00
N SER A 351 6.82 -12.72 -36.45
CA SER A 351 6.13 -13.93 -36.91
C SER A 351 4.67 -13.98 -36.46
N GLY A 352 4.36 -13.34 -35.33
CA GLY A 352 3.10 -13.54 -34.62
C GLY A 352 3.01 -14.93 -33.98
N ILE A 353 1.97 -15.12 -33.18
CA ILE A 353 1.59 -16.40 -32.57
C ILE A 353 0.53 -17.06 -33.46
N PRO A 354 0.70 -18.36 -33.83
CA PRO A 354 -0.25 -19.07 -34.66
C PRO A 354 -1.67 -19.12 -34.08
N ALA A 355 -2.68 -19.22 -34.96
CA ALA A 355 -4.05 -19.44 -34.54
C ALA A 355 -4.18 -20.73 -33.71
N GLY A 356 -4.98 -20.69 -32.64
CA GLY A 356 -5.13 -21.80 -31.69
C GLY A 356 -4.06 -21.82 -30.58
N TRP A 357 -2.87 -21.27 -30.83
CA TRP A 357 -1.78 -21.23 -29.87
C TRP A 357 -1.82 -19.99 -28.98
N MET A 358 -1.15 -20.03 -27.83
CA MET A 358 -1.05 -18.91 -26.89
C MET A 358 0.37 -18.75 -26.37
N GLY A 359 0.80 -17.52 -26.11
CA GLY A 359 2.09 -17.24 -25.48
C GLY A 359 1.99 -17.31 -23.96
N LEU A 360 2.85 -18.10 -23.31
CA LEU A 360 2.79 -18.35 -21.87
C LEU A 360 4.06 -17.93 -21.11
N ASP A 361 5.16 -17.66 -21.81
CA ASP A 361 6.39 -17.09 -21.23
C ASP A 361 7.11 -16.25 -22.29
N CYS A 362 8.06 -15.43 -21.87
CA CYS A 362 8.93 -14.70 -22.81
C CYS A 362 10.04 -15.60 -23.36
N GLY A 363 10.45 -15.34 -24.60
CA GLY A 363 11.50 -16.09 -25.28
C GLY A 363 12.91 -15.65 -24.86
N PRO A 364 13.95 -16.36 -25.35
CA PRO A 364 15.34 -16.12 -24.97
C PRO A 364 15.85 -14.70 -25.30
N GLU A 365 15.40 -14.07 -26.39
CA GLU A 365 15.84 -12.71 -26.74
C GLU A 365 15.23 -11.66 -25.82
N SER A 366 13.98 -11.85 -25.41
CA SER A 366 13.31 -11.03 -24.39
C SER A 366 14.00 -11.15 -23.04
N VAL A 367 14.38 -12.37 -22.64
CA VAL A 367 15.15 -12.59 -21.41
C VAL A 367 16.47 -11.81 -21.44
N LYS A 368 17.23 -11.87 -22.53
CA LYS A 368 18.47 -11.09 -22.69
C LYS A 368 18.24 -9.59 -22.49
N LYS A 369 17.20 -9.04 -23.11
CA LYS A 369 16.83 -7.62 -22.98
C LYS A 369 16.41 -7.26 -21.56
N PHE A 370 15.60 -8.08 -20.91
CA PHE A 370 15.16 -7.84 -19.54
C PHE A 370 16.34 -7.89 -18.56
N VAL A 371 17.24 -8.86 -18.71
CA VAL A 371 18.46 -9.00 -17.90
C VAL A 371 19.38 -7.79 -18.05
N GLU A 372 19.50 -7.25 -19.26
CA GLU A 372 20.29 -6.03 -19.52
C GLU A 372 19.69 -4.81 -18.80
N VAL A 373 18.36 -4.64 -18.88
CA VAL A 373 17.63 -3.55 -18.19
C VAL A 373 17.77 -3.67 -16.68
N VAL A 374 17.60 -4.87 -16.11
CA VAL A 374 17.82 -5.12 -14.68
C VAL A 374 19.26 -4.82 -14.27
N GLY A 375 20.24 -5.14 -15.10
CA GLY A 375 21.66 -4.89 -14.84
C GLY A 375 22.03 -3.42 -14.66
N ARG A 376 21.22 -2.48 -15.19
CA ARG A 376 21.45 -1.02 -15.06
C ARG A 376 20.80 -0.39 -13.83
N ALA A 377 19.83 -1.06 -13.23
CA ALA A 377 19.00 -0.49 -12.18
C ALA A 377 19.76 -0.39 -10.85
N LYS A 378 19.58 0.73 -10.13
CA LYS A 378 20.00 0.87 -8.72
C LYS A 378 18.88 0.55 -7.75
N GLN A 379 17.64 0.64 -8.22
CA GLN A 379 16.47 0.25 -7.46
C GLN A 379 15.46 -0.44 -8.38
N ILE A 380 14.82 -1.49 -7.86
CA ILE A 380 13.86 -2.30 -8.60
C ILE A 380 12.62 -2.50 -7.73
N VAL A 381 11.44 -2.25 -8.31
CA VAL A 381 10.16 -2.76 -7.80
C VAL A 381 9.63 -3.79 -8.80
N TRP A 382 9.35 -5.00 -8.34
CA TRP A 382 8.80 -6.06 -9.18
C TRP A 382 7.42 -6.49 -8.68
N ASN A 383 6.40 -6.36 -9.53
CA ASN A 383 5.04 -6.80 -9.28
C ASN A 383 4.48 -7.62 -10.46
N GLY A 384 4.42 -8.94 -10.31
CA GLY A 384 3.82 -9.88 -11.25
C GLY A 384 4.87 -10.66 -12.06
N PRO A 385 4.74 -11.99 -12.19
CA PRO A 385 5.64 -12.81 -13.00
C PRO A 385 5.52 -12.47 -14.49
N VAL A 386 6.56 -12.78 -15.27
CA VAL A 386 6.60 -12.48 -16.72
C VAL A 386 6.16 -13.66 -17.59
N GLY A 387 5.72 -14.75 -16.96
CA GLY A 387 5.17 -15.96 -17.58
C GLY A 387 4.37 -16.80 -16.56
N VAL A 388 3.86 -17.96 -16.99
CA VAL A 388 3.14 -18.93 -16.13
C VAL A 388 4.15 -19.74 -15.32
N PHE A 389 4.71 -19.09 -14.29
CA PHE A 389 5.83 -19.60 -13.49
C PHE A 389 5.55 -20.88 -12.71
N GLU A 390 4.28 -21.22 -12.52
CA GLU A 390 3.81 -22.42 -11.87
C GLU A 390 4.31 -23.67 -12.61
N TRP A 391 4.35 -23.60 -13.94
CA TRP A 391 4.72 -24.70 -14.83
C TRP A 391 6.15 -24.56 -15.33
N ASP A 392 6.97 -25.59 -15.19
CA ASP A 392 8.40 -25.50 -15.44
C ASP A 392 8.75 -25.10 -16.89
N LYS A 393 7.94 -25.55 -17.86
CA LYS A 393 8.08 -25.18 -19.29
C LYS A 393 7.93 -23.68 -19.55
N PHE A 394 7.18 -22.96 -18.71
CA PHE A 394 6.80 -21.54 -18.89
C PHE A 394 7.30 -20.65 -17.73
N SER A 395 8.29 -21.15 -16.99
CA SER A 395 8.86 -20.47 -15.82
C SER A 395 10.24 -19.85 -16.08
N LYS A 396 10.85 -20.13 -17.23
CA LYS A 396 12.26 -19.81 -17.51
C LYS A 396 12.49 -18.31 -17.57
N GLY A 397 11.58 -17.55 -18.18
CA GLY A 397 11.68 -16.10 -18.27
C GLY A 397 11.64 -15.44 -16.90
N THR A 398 10.67 -15.85 -16.07
CA THR A 398 10.53 -15.37 -14.69
C THR A 398 11.72 -15.77 -13.82
N LYS A 399 12.21 -17.00 -13.95
CA LYS A 399 13.38 -17.48 -13.20
C LYS A 399 14.66 -16.73 -13.57
N ALA A 400 14.94 -16.56 -14.86
CA ALA A 400 16.12 -15.83 -15.32
C ALA A 400 16.13 -14.37 -14.85
N LEU A 401 14.95 -13.75 -14.81
CA LEU A 401 14.80 -12.40 -14.27
C LEU A 401 15.06 -12.36 -12.76
N MET A 402 14.55 -13.35 -12.00
CA MET A 402 14.83 -13.50 -10.57
C MET A 402 16.32 -13.68 -10.29
N ASP A 403 16.99 -14.57 -11.03
CA ASP A 403 18.43 -14.81 -10.88
C ASP A 403 19.22 -13.51 -11.08
N LYS A 404 18.84 -12.70 -12.08
CA LYS A 404 19.47 -11.41 -12.32
C LYS A 404 19.17 -10.37 -11.23
N VAL A 405 17.92 -10.32 -10.74
CA VAL A 405 17.52 -9.43 -9.65
C VAL A 405 18.32 -9.76 -8.37
N VAL A 406 18.51 -11.05 -8.07
CA VAL A 406 19.35 -11.52 -6.96
C VAL A 406 20.81 -11.08 -7.17
N GLU A 407 21.37 -11.27 -8.37
CA GLU A 407 22.74 -10.86 -8.69
C GLU A 407 22.96 -9.36 -8.45
N VAL A 408 22.06 -8.49 -8.93
CA VAL A 408 22.21 -7.04 -8.75
C VAL A 408 21.95 -6.61 -7.30
N THR A 409 21.11 -7.33 -6.57
CA THR A 409 20.93 -7.10 -5.12
C THR A 409 22.25 -7.30 -4.39
N GLY A 410 22.97 -8.37 -4.69
CA GLY A 410 24.31 -8.64 -4.13
C GLY A 410 25.35 -7.56 -4.46
N LYS A 411 25.11 -6.74 -5.48
CA LYS A 411 25.95 -5.60 -5.89
C LYS A 411 25.50 -4.26 -5.28
N GLY A 412 24.48 -4.27 -4.42
CA GLY A 412 23.97 -3.07 -3.75
C GLY A 412 22.71 -2.45 -4.36
N CYS A 413 22.08 -3.09 -5.35
CA CYS A 413 20.78 -2.66 -5.87
C CYS A 413 19.67 -2.91 -4.84
N ILE A 414 18.81 -1.92 -4.60
CA ILE A 414 17.66 -2.10 -3.71
C ILE A 414 16.53 -2.80 -4.48
N THR A 415 16.16 -4.00 -4.07
CA THR A 415 15.16 -4.82 -4.76
C THR A 415 13.94 -5.09 -3.88
N ILE A 416 12.79 -4.64 -4.34
CA ILE A 416 11.50 -4.73 -3.64
C ILE A 416 10.56 -5.61 -4.48
N ILE A 417 10.21 -6.76 -3.93
CA ILE A 417 9.28 -7.71 -4.54
C ILE A 417 7.89 -7.51 -3.94
N GLY A 418 6.90 -7.22 -4.78
CA GLY A 418 5.51 -7.04 -4.39
C GLY A 418 4.56 -8.00 -5.13
N GLY A 419 3.34 -8.11 -4.61
CA GLY A 419 2.32 -9.01 -5.15
C GLY A 419 2.47 -10.47 -4.70
N GLY A 420 1.33 -11.17 -4.59
CA GLY A 420 1.28 -12.54 -4.08
C GLY A 420 2.03 -13.55 -4.96
N ASP A 421 1.87 -13.46 -6.28
CA ASP A 421 2.49 -14.41 -7.22
C ASP A 421 4.02 -14.23 -7.29
N THR A 422 4.50 -12.99 -7.30
CA THR A 422 5.95 -12.71 -7.28
C THR A 422 6.58 -13.15 -5.96
N ALA A 423 5.91 -12.95 -4.82
CA ALA A 423 6.38 -13.48 -3.54
C ALA A 423 6.41 -15.02 -3.54
N THR A 424 5.44 -15.66 -4.18
CA THR A 424 5.42 -17.12 -4.37
C THR A 424 6.58 -17.60 -5.25
N CYS A 425 6.97 -16.82 -6.27
CA CYS A 425 8.19 -17.08 -7.04
C CYS A 425 9.45 -17.07 -6.15
N CYS A 426 9.57 -16.09 -5.25
CA CYS A 426 10.69 -16.03 -4.30
C CYS A 426 10.74 -17.26 -3.40
N ALA A 427 9.58 -17.70 -2.88
CA ALA A 427 9.49 -18.89 -2.06
C ALA A 427 9.81 -20.17 -2.86
N LYS A 428 9.30 -20.31 -4.09
CA LYS A 428 9.54 -21.46 -4.99
C LYS A 428 11.03 -21.65 -5.30
N TRP A 429 11.79 -20.57 -5.40
CA TRP A 429 13.23 -20.61 -5.75
C TRP A 429 14.17 -20.24 -4.60
N ASN A 430 13.67 -20.16 -3.36
CA ASN A 430 14.45 -19.85 -2.16
C ASN A 430 15.32 -18.59 -2.35
N THR A 431 14.69 -17.48 -2.75
CA THR A 431 15.35 -16.18 -2.97
C THR A 431 14.85 -15.08 -2.04
N GLU A 432 14.02 -15.41 -1.05
CA GLU A 432 13.41 -14.44 -0.12
C GLU A 432 14.45 -13.69 0.72
N ASP A 433 15.56 -14.36 1.06
CA ASP A 433 16.71 -13.82 1.78
C ASP A 433 17.77 -13.18 0.86
N LYS A 434 17.59 -13.31 -0.46
CA LYS A 434 18.55 -12.84 -1.48
C LYS A 434 18.12 -11.54 -2.17
N VAL A 435 16.94 -11.03 -1.86
CA VAL A 435 16.42 -9.73 -2.29
C VAL A 435 16.32 -8.79 -1.09
N SER A 436 16.28 -7.47 -1.32
CA SER A 436 16.26 -6.53 -0.19
C SER A 436 14.96 -6.64 0.63
N HIS A 437 13.82 -6.80 -0.06
CA HIS A 437 12.52 -6.92 0.59
C HIS A 437 11.52 -7.73 -0.24
N VAL A 438 10.90 -8.73 0.38
CA VAL A 438 9.69 -9.40 -0.13
C VAL A 438 8.51 -8.89 0.69
N SER A 439 7.59 -8.17 0.04
CA SER A 439 6.42 -7.62 0.71
C SER A 439 5.42 -8.73 1.03
N THR A 440 4.99 -8.75 2.29
CA THR A 440 3.90 -9.60 2.78
C THR A 440 2.52 -9.00 2.51
N GLY A 441 2.49 -7.78 1.95
CA GLY A 441 1.33 -6.92 1.83
C GLY A 441 0.32 -7.33 0.77
N GLY A 442 0.69 -8.14 -0.22
CA GLY A 442 -0.20 -8.54 -1.32
C GLY A 442 -0.94 -7.34 -1.92
N GLY A 443 -2.27 -7.29 -1.77
CA GLY A 443 -3.10 -6.15 -2.20
C GLY A 443 -2.74 -4.81 -1.55
N ALA A 444 -2.29 -4.79 -0.29
CA ALA A 444 -1.87 -3.55 0.37
C ALA A 444 -0.63 -2.93 -0.31
N SER A 445 0.33 -3.78 -0.70
CA SER A 445 1.51 -3.31 -1.44
C SER A 445 1.13 -2.75 -2.81
N LEU A 446 0.13 -3.37 -3.47
CA LEU A 446 -0.36 -2.93 -4.76
C LEU A 446 -1.05 -1.57 -4.65
N GLU A 447 -2.01 -1.41 -3.73
CA GLU A 447 -2.70 -0.13 -3.53
C GLU A 447 -1.73 1.00 -3.15
N LEU A 448 -0.71 0.69 -2.35
CA LEU A 448 0.33 1.67 -2.01
C LEU A 448 1.15 2.09 -3.23
N LEU A 449 1.51 1.14 -4.10
CA LEU A 449 2.20 1.42 -5.37
C LEU A 449 1.29 2.10 -6.41
N GLU A 450 -0.02 1.96 -6.31
CA GLU A 450 -1.01 2.71 -7.11
C GLU A 450 -1.15 4.17 -6.65
N GLY A 451 -0.59 4.51 -5.48
CA GLY A 451 -0.72 5.84 -4.88
C GLY A 451 -1.97 6.01 -4.02
N ASN A 452 -2.69 4.92 -3.72
CA ASN A 452 -3.83 4.93 -2.81
C ASN A 452 -3.34 4.92 -1.34
N CYS A 453 -3.98 5.73 -0.49
CA CYS A 453 -3.63 5.81 0.93
C CYS A 453 -4.04 4.54 1.66
N SER A 454 -3.07 3.79 2.19
CA SER A 454 -3.34 2.78 3.22
C SER A 454 -3.84 3.46 4.51
N PHE A 455 -4.84 2.88 5.17
CA PHE A 455 -5.46 3.42 6.40
C PHE A 455 -4.52 3.42 7.62
N LEU A 456 -3.27 2.99 7.46
CA LEU A 456 -2.18 3.16 8.44
C LEU A 456 -1.88 4.62 8.81
N LEU A 457 -2.38 5.57 8.02
CA LEU A 457 -2.05 6.98 8.11
C LEU A 457 -2.92 7.77 9.12
N PHE A 458 -3.90 7.13 9.78
CA PHE A 458 -4.80 7.81 10.72
C PHE A 458 -4.24 7.88 12.14
N ASP A 459 -3.33 8.83 12.38
CA ASP A 459 -2.82 9.10 13.74
C ASP A 459 -3.67 10.11 14.52
N GLN A 460 -4.64 10.77 13.88
CA GLN A 460 -5.56 11.70 14.56
C GLN A 460 -6.99 11.60 14.00
N ILE A 461 -7.90 11.14 14.86
CA ILE A 461 -9.36 11.03 14.61
C ILE A 461 -9.99 12.41 14.28
N GLY A 462 -9.32 13.53 14.59
CA GLY A 462 -9.84 14.88 14.35
C GLY A 462 -9.81 15.39 12.90
N GLN A 463 -8.99 14.83 12.00
CA GLN A 463 -8.89 15.32 10.62
C GLN A 463 -9.85 14.63 9.64
N PHE A 464 -10.51 13.55 10.07
CA PHE A 464 -11.41 12.74 9.24
C PHE A 464 -12.64 13.53 8.76
N TRP A 465 -13.19 14.39 9.61
CA TRP A 465 -14.36 15.21 9.26
C TRP A 465 -14.03 16.27 8.23
N VAL A 466 -12.86 16.91 8.33
CA VAL A 466 -12.47 18.00 7.41
C VAL A 466 -12.13 17.48 6.01
N LEU A 467 -11.45 16.33 5.90
CA LEU A 467 -11.08 15.76 4.61
C LEU A 467 -12.26 15.12 3.87
N CYS A 468 -13.16 14.42 4.58
CA CYS A 468 -14.38 13.89 3.99
C CYS A 468 -15.30 15.02 3.52
N LEU A 469 -15.43 16.11 4.30
CA LEU A 469 -16.18 17.29 3.86
C LEU A 469 -15.55 17.92 2.61
N ALA A 470 -14.22 18.04 2.55
CA ALA A 470 -13.52 18.61 1.39
C ALA A 470 -13.68 17.75 0.12
N LEU A 471 -13.66 16.42 0.24
CA LEU A 471 -13.87 15.49 -0.88
C LEU A 471 -15.34 15.47 -1.33
N ILE A 472 -16.29 15.52 -0.39
CA ILE A 472 -17.73 15.61 -0.68
C ILE A 472 -18.04 16.96 -1.34
N VAL A 473 -17.45 18.07 -0.86
CA VAL A 473 -17.62 19.40 -1.46
C VAL A 473 -16.99 19.47 -2.85
N LYS A 474 -15.82 18.87 -3.08
CA LYS A 474 -15.23 18.78 -4.43
C LYS A 474 -16.11 17.97 -5.38
N LYS A 475 -16.69 16.87 -4.91
CA LYS A 475 -17.58 16.02 -5.72
C LYS A 475 -18.91 16.71 -6.00
N ALA A 476 -19.45 17.46 -5.04
CA ALA A 476 -20.65 18.28 -5.21
C ALA A 476 -20.42 19.47 -6.17
N GLN A 477 -19.24 20.09 -6.12
CA GLN A 477 -18.84 21.15 -7.06
C GLN A 477 -18.62 20.62 -8.49
N GLN A 478 -18.07 19.42 -8.64
CA GLN A 478 -17.92 18.77 -9.95
C GLN A 478 -19.26 18.30 -10.54
N GLN A 479 -20.28 18.08 -9.71
CA GLN A 479 -21.61 17.62 -10.14
C GLN A 479 -22.66 18.74 -10.24
N GLY A 480 -22.26 20.02 -10.07
CA GLY A 480 -23.16 21.16 -10.24
C GLY A 480 -24.31 21.24 -9.23
N ALA A 481 -24.18 20.62 -8.05
CA ALA A 481 -25.22 20.65 -7.03
C ALA A 481 -25.24 22.00 -6.29
N CYS A 482 -26.39 22.68 -6.30
CA CYS A 482 -26.58 24.00 -5.73
C CYS A 482 -26.43 23.99 -4.18
N LEU A 483 -25.61 24.91 -3.66
CA LEU A 483 -25.10 24.96 -2.28
C LEU A 483 -26.11 25.52 -1.25
N LEU A 484 -27.42 25.26 -1.40
CA LEU A 484 -28.48 25.94 -0.63
C LEU A 484 -29.33 25.02 0.28
N CYS A 485 -29.01 23.73 0.40
CA CYS A 485 -29.77 22.80 1.28
C CYS A 485 -29.06 22.36 2.58
N PHE A 486 -27.88 22.90 2.92
CA PHE A 486 -27.09 22.39 4.06
C PHE A 486 -27.13 23.23 5.35
N THR A 487 -27.97 24.27 5.45
CA THR A 487 -28.07 25.12 6.67
C THR A 487 -29.07 24.63 7.72
N LYS A 488 -29.63 23.42 7.61
CA LYS A 488 -30.61 22.89 8.58
C LYS A 488 -30.15 21.71 9.45
N TRP A 489 -28.87 21.36 9.44
CA TRP A 489 -28.37 20.15 10.12
C TRP A 489 -27.23 20.42 11.14
N SER A 490 -27.23 21.60 11.79
CA SER A 490 -26.29 21.89 12.90
C SER A 490 -26.96 22.35 14.21
N CYS A 491 -28.22 21.98 14.42
CA CYS A 491 -28.86 22.11 15.74
C CYS A 491 -29.68 20.85 16.04
N ARG A 492 -29.00 19.80 16.51
CA ARG A 492 -29.43 18.85 17.56
C ARG A 492 -28.32 17.87 17.88
#